data_AF-A0A918HA20-F1
#
_entry.id   AF-A0A918HA20-F1
#
_cell.length_a   1.000
_cell.length_b   1.000
_cell.length_c   1.000
_cell.angle_alpha   90.00
_cell.angle_beta   90.00
_cell.angle_gamma   90.00
#
_symmetry.space_group_name_H-M   'P 1'
#
loop_
_entity.id
_entity.type
_entity.pdbx_description
1 polymer ?
#
loop_
_entity_poly.entity_id
_entity_poly.type
_entity_poly.pdbx_seq_one_letter_code
_entity_poly.pdbx_strand_id
1 'polypeptide(L)'
;MATPPLVPRMWDAARARGIDAPDWNGTTPPGDRALPPDRYRALLAERATGTRLTLQDDAVRVWAPPGAVIRLWNGATTALHLADGEETTLLLPPADPAAPSAGRCGATVFTRGDRLAGGWLGEYAAMRA
;
A
#
# COMPACT_ATOMS: atom_id res chain seq x y z
N MET A 1 -25.36 11.51 15.86
CA MET A 1 -25.40 10.09 15.41
C MET A 1 -23.98 9.63 15.19
N ALA A 2 -23.47 8.70 15.99
CA ALA A 2 -22.12 8.17 15.81
C ALA A 2 -22.09 7.27 14.56
N THR A 3 -21.20 7.55 13.62
CA THR A 3 -20.94 6.68 12.47
C THR A 3 -20.48 5.34 13.00
N PRO A 4 -21.20 4.22 12.76
CA PRO A 4 -20.74 2.93 13.20
C PRO A 4 -19.37 2.67 12.57
N PRO A 5 -18.39 2.14 13.33
CA PRO A 5 -17.03 2.00 12.86
C PRO A 5 -17.07 1.05 11.65
N LEU A 6 -16.84 1.63 10.46
CA LEU A 6 -16.93 0.95 9.18
C LEU A 6 -15.97 -0.24 9.11
N VAL A 7 -14.82 -0.11 9.78
CA VAL A 7 -13.74 -1.10 9.85
C VAL A 7 -14.21 -2.42 10.49
N PRO A 8 -14.83 -2.45 11.70
CA PRO A 8 -15.45 -3.64 12.27
C PRO A 8 -16.44 -4.38 11.35
N ARG A 9 -17.34 -3.66 10.66
CA ARG A 9 -18.31 -4.32 9.75
C ARG A 9 -17.63 -4.94 8.54
N MET A 10 -16.61 -4.30 8.00
CA MET A 10 -15.81 -4.84 6.90
C MET A 10 -14.97 -6.04 7.35
N TRP A 11 -14.44 -6.00 8.57
CA TRP A 11 -13.69 -7.10 9.17
C TRP A 11 -14.57 -8.35 9.39
N ASP A 12 -15.76 -8.19 9.94
CA ASP A 12 -16.68 -9.30 10.15
C ASP A 12 -17.14 -9.92 8.82
N ALA A 13 -17.40 -9.10 7.81
CA ALA A 13 -17.73 -9.56 6.47
C ALA A 13 -16.56 -10.30 5.79
N ALA A 14 -15.33 -9.90 6.07
CA ALA A 14 -14.13 -10.58 5.59
C ALA A 14 -13.97 -11.94 6.26
N ARG A 15 -14.10 -12.01 7.59
CA ARG A 15 -14.02 -13.28 8.32
C ARG A 15 -15.11 -14.27 7.93
N ALA A 16 -16.33 -13.80 7.69
CA ALA A 16 -17.43 -14.65 7.19
C ALA A 16 -17.13 -15.30 5.83
N ARG A 17 -16.17 -14.75 5.07
CA ARG A 17 -15.70 -15.27 3.77
C ARG A 17 -14.36 -16.01 3.89
N GLY A 18 -13.91 -16.32 5.11
CA GLY A 18 -12.66 -17.04 5.37
C GLY A 18 -11.40 -16.20 5.19
N ILE A 19 -11.52 -14.86 5.24
CA ILE A 19 -10.40 -13.93 5.12
C ILE A 19 -10.03 -13.47 6.52
N ASP A 20 -8.99 -14.08 7.08
CA ASP A 20 -8.55 -13.89 8.45
C ASP A 20 -7.27 -13.03 8.56
N ALA A 21 -6.58 -12.82 7.43
CA ALA A 21 -5.46 -11.90 7.30
C ALA A 21 -5.82 -10.71 6.38
N PRO A 22 -5.49 -9.46 6.77
CA PRO A 22 -5.54 -8.32 5.84
C PRO A 22 -4.57 -8.49 4.66
N ASP A 23 -3.60 -9.38 4.84
CA ASP A 23 -2.71 -9.91 3.82
C ASP A 23 -3.39 -11.10 3.15
N TRP A 24 -4.38 -10.80 2.31
CA TRP A 24 -4.95 -11.81 1.45
C TRP A 24 -3.85 -12.32 0.53
N ASN A 25 -3.40 -13.54 0.78
CA ASN A 25 -2.54 -14.27 -0.13
C ASN A 25 -3.38 -14.56 -1.38
N GLY A 26 -3.38 -13.65 -2.34
CA GLY A 26 -4.00 -13.84 -3.65
C GLY A 26 -3.30 -14.95 -4.43
N THR A 27 -3.41 -16.19 -3.96
CA THR A 27 -2.81 -17.41 -4.52
C THR A 27 -3.62 -17.93 -5.69
N THR A 28 -4.87 -17.48 -5.86
CA THR A 28 -5.75 -17.88 -6.96
C THR A 28 -5.71 -16.84 -8.09
N PRO A 29 -5.09 -17.18 -9.24
CA PRO A 29 -5.29 -16.46 -10.49
C PRO A 29 -6.77 -16.24 -10.85
N PRO A 30 -7.15 -15.11 -11.46
CA PRO A 30 -8.37 -15.05 -12.24
C PRO A 30 -8.32 -16.14 -13.33
N GLY A 31 -9.44 -16.84 -13.53
CA GLY A 31 -9.51 -18.11 -14.27
C GLY A 31 -9.07 -18.03 -15.74
N ASP A 32 -9.12 -16.85 -16.36
CA ASP A 32 -8.74 -16.64 -17.76
C ASP A 32 -7.31 -16.08 -17.91
N ARG A 33 -6.33 -16.78 -17.32
CA ARG A 33 -4.93 -16.34 -17.42
C ARG A 33 -4.21 -17.00 -18.60
N ALA A 34 -3.67 -16.17 -19.50
CA ALA A 34 -2.79 -16.60 -20.58
C ALA A 34 -1.41 -17.12 -20.11
N LEU A 35 -1.08 -16.99 -18.82
CA LEU A 35 0.22 -17.35 -18.25
C LEU A 35 0.10 -18.50 -17.25
N PRO A 36 0.94 -19.55 -17.37
CA PRO A 36 1.06 -20.60 -16.36
C PRO A 36 1.37 -20.03 -14.96
N PRO A 37 0.96 -20.69 -13.87
CA PRO A 37 1.08 -20.18 -12.50
C PRO A 37 2.49 -19.71 -12.12
N ASP A 38 3.54 -20.43 -12.51
CA ASP A 38 4.92 -20.05 -12.19
C ASP A 38 5.41 -18.87 -13.02
N ARG A 39 4.97 -18.73 -14.28
CA ARG A 39 5.22 -17.52 -15.08
C ARG A 39 4.42 -16.34 -14.57
N TYR A 40 3.24 -16.57 -14.02
CA TYR A 40 2.49 -15.53 -13.36
C TYR A 40 3.15 -15.08 -12.06
N ARG A 41 3.68 -16.01 -11.25
CA ARG A 41 4.45 -15.69 -10.05
C ARG A 41 5.75 -14.96 -10.40
N ALA A 42 6.45 -15.39 -11.44
CA ALA A 42 7.63 -14.69 -11.96
C ALA A 42 7.27 -13.28 -12.44
N LEU A 43 6.17 -13.10 -13.18
CA LEU A 43 5.67 -11.78 -13.59
C LEU A 43 5.29 -10.89 -12.39
N LEU A 44 4.75 -11.48 -11.32
CA LEU A 44 4.45 -10.74 -10.10
C LEU A 44 5.73 -10.31 -9.37
N ALA A 45 6.70 -11.22 -9.23
CA ALA A 45 8.00 -10.92 -8.64
C ALA A 45 8.76 -9.87 -9.46
N GLU A 46 8.71 -9.98 -10.80
CA GLU A 46 9.32 -9.04 -11.74
C GLU A 46 8.61 -7.67 -11.72
N ARG A 47 7.28 -7.64 -11.50
CA ARG A 47 6.53 -6.39 -11.27
C ARG A 47 6.87 -5.73 -9.94
N ALA A 48 7.25 -6.49 -8.92
CA ALA A 48 7.67 -5.94 -7.64
C ALA A 48 9.15 -5.50 -7.63
N THR A 49 9.99 -6.19 -8.41
CA THR A 49 11.45 -5.98 -8.47
C THR A 49 11.74 -4.60 -9.06
N GLY A 50 12.25 -3.71 -8.22
CA GLY A 50 12.69 -2.37 -8.62
C GLY A 50 11.84 -1.21 -8.08
N THR A 51 10.73 -1.48 -7.37
CA THR A 51 9.96 -0.42 -6.70
C THR A 51 10.88 0.37 -5.78
N ARG A 52 10.98 1.68 -6.01
CA ARG A 52 11.84 2.59 -5.25
C ARG A 52 10.95 3.60 -4.55
N LEU A 53 11.12 3.76 -3.25
CA LEU A 53 10.36 4.70 -2.45
C LEU A 53 11.33 5.42 -1.52
N THR A 54 11.45 6.74 -1.67
CA THR A 54 12.28 7.58 -0.79
C THR A 54 11.42 8.74 -0.29
N LEU A 55 11.32 8.85 1.04
CA LEU A 55 10.69 9.99 1.70
C LEU A 55 11.74 11.09 1.88
N GLN A 56 11.43 12.31 1.44
CA GLN A 56 12.29 13.50 1.55
C GLN A 56 11.44 14.65 2.09
N ASP A 57 11.63 15.02 3.36
CA ASP A 57 10.94 16.12 4.03
C ASP A 57 9.41 16.13 3.82
N ASP A 58 8.92 16.91 2.85
CA ASP A 58 7.50 17.11 2.51
C ASP A 58 7.03 16.32 1.27
N ALA A 59 7.92 15.56 0.65
CA ALA A 59 7.69 14.88 -0.61
C ALA A 59 8.17 13.43 -0.60
N VAL A 60 7.65 12.68 -1.56
CA VAL A 60 7.98 11.26 -1.76
C VAL A 60 8.39 11.07 -3.21
N ARG A 61 9.64 10.67 -3.41
CA ARG A 61 10.12 10.23 -4.72
C ARG A 61 9.87 8.74 -4.84
N VAL A 62 9.09 8.38 -5.85
CA VAL A 62 8.62 7.01 -6.03
C VAL A 62 8.72 6.59 -7.50
N TRP A 63 9.25 5.40 -7.71
CA TRP A 63 9.05 4.63 -8.92
C TRP A 63 8.33 3.34 -8.53
N ALA A 64 7.24 3.04 -9.21
CA ALA A 64 6.45 1.83 -9.00
C ALA A 64 5.89 1.37 -10.35
N PRO A 65 5.67 0.06 -10.54
CA PRO A 65 5.15 -0.46 -11.80
C PRO A 65 3.76 0.12 -12.12
N PRO A 66 3.38 0.22 -13.40
CA PRO A 66 2.04 0.65 -13.80
C PRO A 66 0.95 -0.17 -13.10
N GLY A 67 -0.02 0.52 -12.52
CA GLY A 67 -1.14 -0.10 -11.79
C GLY A 67 -0.85 -0.42 -10.31
N ALA A 68 0.33 -0.08 -9.79
CA ALA A 68 0.55 -0.04 -8.35
C ALA A 68 -0.21 1.14 -7.71
N VAL A 69 -0.57 0.99 -6.43
CA VAL A 69 -1.22 2.04 -5.64
C VAL A 69 -0.20 2.61 -4.67
N ILE A 70 0.02 3.92 -4.75
CA ILE A 70 0.87 4.66 -3.83
C ILE A 70 -0.03 5.37 -2.83
N ARG A 71 0.18 5.13 -1.53
CA ARG A 71 -0.56 5.78 -0.45
C ARG A 71 0.40 6.63 0.37
N LEU A 72 0.04 7.90 0.54
CA LEU A 72 0.78 8.88 1.34
C LEU A 72 -0.05 9.25 2.57
N TRP A 73 0.61 9.59 3.67
CA TRP A 73 -0.08 10.11 4.85
C TRP A 73 0.74 11.18 5.58
N ASN A 74 0.02 12.06 6.26
CA ASN A 74 0.54 12.98 7.26
C ASN A 74 -0.47 13.03 8.41
N GLY A 75 -0.15 12.37 9.51
CA GLY A 75 -1.11 12.10 10.57
C GLY A 75 -2.28 11.27 10.06
N ALA A 76 -3.50 11.80 10.20
CA ALA A 76 -4.73 11.14 9.73
C ALA A 76 -5.08 11.48 8.27
N THR A 77 -4.48 12.51 7.68
CA THR A 77 -4.74 12.89 6.29
C THR A 77 -4.02 11.94 5.35
N THR A 78 -4.69 11.47 4.30
CA THR A 78 -4.11 10.54 3.34
C THR A 78 -4.38 10.97 1.90
N ALA A 79 -3.44 10.69 1.01
CA ALA A 79 -3.60 10.82 -0.44
C ALA A 79 -3.31 9.48 -1.14
N LEU A 80 -3.98 9.24 -2.27
CA LEU A 80 -3.83 8.03 -3.08
C LEU A 80 -3.46 8.41 -4.51
N HIS A 81 -2.45 7.72 -5.04
CA HIS A 81 -1.98 7.89 -6.41
C HIS A 81 -1.86 6.53 -7.09
N LEU A 82 -2.15 6.50 -8.39
CA LEU A 82 -1.88 5.35 -9.23
C LEU A 82 -0.54 5.55 -9.92
N ALA A 83 0.32 4.54 -9.86
CA ALA A 83 1.57 4.54 -10.59
C ALA A 83 1.30 4.26 -12.07
N ASP A 84 1.96 5.02 -12.94
CA ASP A 84 1.95 4.88 -14.39
C ASP A 84 3.21 4.19 -14.94
N GLY A 85 4.19 3.90 -14.08
CA GLY A 85 5.47 3.30 -14.44
C GLY A 85 6.61 4.31 -14.57
N GLU A 86 6.34 5.60 -14.41
CA GLU A 86 7.36 6.65 -14.41
C GLU A 86 7.79 7.00 -12.99
N GLU A 87 9.03 7.49 -12.86
CA GLU A 87 9.50 8.02 -11.59
C GLU A 87 8.87 9.39 -11.36
N THR A 88 8.20 9.55 -10.21
CA THR A 88 7.48 10.77 -9.91
C THR A 88 7.75 11.24 -8.48
N THR A 89 7.55 12.54 -8.27
CA THR A 89 7.63 13.16 -6.95
C THR A 89 6.23 13.57 -6.52
N LEU A 90 5.77 13.03 -5.40
CA LEU A 90 4.44 13.29 -4.87
C LEU A 90 4.56 14.08 -3.57
N LEU A 91 3.78 15.15 -3.46
CA LEU A 91 3.69 15.92 -2.21
C LEU A 91 2.89 15.14 -1.18
N LEU A 92 3.35 15.17 0.07
CA LEU A 92 2.56 14.66 1.19
C LEU A 92 1.26 15.46 1.33
N PRO A 93 0.15 14.82 1.73
CA PRO A 93 -1.06 15.56 2.04
C PRO A 93 -0.83 16.52 3.22
N PRO A 94 -1.54 17.66 3.27
CA PRO A 94 -1.45 18.57 4.41
C PRO A 94 -1.91 17.86 5.70
N ALA A 95 -1.20 18.10 6.80
CA ALA A 95 -1.64 17.63 8.11
C ALA A 95 -2.92 18.37 8.53
N ASP A 96 -3.82 17.67 9.23
CA ASP A 96 -4.81 18.33 10.07
C ASP A 96 -4.09 18.92 11.31
N PRO A 97 -4.02 20.24 11.48
CA PRO A 97 -3.28 20.86 12.58
C PRO A 97 -3.88 20.55 13.96
N ALA A 98 -5.15 20.12 14.03
CA ALA A 98 -5.79 19.71 15.28
C ALA A 98 -5.48 18.25 15.66
N ALA A 99 -4.92 17.45 14.76
CA ALA A 99 -4.63 16.06 15.00
C ALA A 99 -3.29 15.88 15.75
N PRO A 100 -3.25 15.13 16.87
CA PRO A 100 -2.00 14.83 17.60
C PRO A 100 -0.95 14.07 16.77
N SER A 101 -1.36 13.51 15.63
CA SER A 101 -0.52 12.80 14.69
C SER A 101 0.05 13.68 13.57
N ALA A 102 -0.28 14.98 13.53
CA ALA A 102 0.27 15.93 12.57
C ALA A 102 1.82 15.87 12.57
N GLY A 103 2.41 15.87 11.37
CA GLY A 103 3.86 15.73 11.18
C GLY A 103 4.36 14.28 11.17
N ARG A 104 3.52 13.29 11.55
CA ARG A 104 3.87 11.86 11.40
C ARG A 104 3.56 11.42 9.98
N CYS A 105 4.53 11.63 9.09
CA CYS A 105 4.38 11.34 7.68
C CYS A 105 4.88 9.94 7.28
N GLY A 106 4.47 9.52 6.09
CA GLY A 106 5.01 8.33 5.46
C GLY A 106 4.31 7.99 4.16
N ALA A 107 4.81 6.91 3.55
CA ALA A 107 4.31 6.41 2.29
C ALA A 107 4.43 4.89 2.20
N THR A 108 3.56 4.29 1.40
CA THR A 108 3.65 2.87 1.04
C THR A 108 3.20 2.66 -0.40
N VAL A 109 3.80 1.66 -1.03
CA VAL A 109 3.38 1.16 -2.35
C VAL A 109 2.76 -0.21 -2.16
N PHE A 110 1.52 -0.34 -2.64
CA PHE A 110 0.83 -1.62 -2.75
C PHE A 110 0.91 -2.12 -4.18
N THR A 111 1.56 -3.26 -4.35
CA THR A 111 1.44 -4.08 -5.56
C THR A 111 0.55 -5.29 -5.25
N ARG A 112 0.17 -6.06 -6.27
CA ARG A 112 -0.67 -7.27 -6.08
C ARG A 112 0.06 -8.43 -5.36
N GLY A 113 1.35 -8.28 -5.03
CA GLY A 113 2.16 -9.35 -4.41
C GLY A 113 3.10 -8.88 -3.30
N ASP A 114 3.63 -7.65 -3.37
CA ASP A 114 4.64 -7.14 -2.43
C ASP A 114 4.29 -5.74 -1.88
N ARG A 115 4.71 -5.46 -0.64
CA ARG A 115 4.58 -4.15 0.01
C ARG A 115 5.95 -3.56 0.35
N LEU A 116 6.17 -2.32 -0.06
CA LEU A 116 7.26 -1.48 0.44
C LEU A 116 6.67 -0.29 1.19
N ALA A 117 7.25 0.06 2.33
CA ALA A 117 6.77 1.15 3.17
C ALA A 117 7.93 1.93 3.80
N GLY A 118 7.73 3.23 3.99
CA GLY A 118 8.62 4.12 4.74
C GLY A 118 7.95 4.71 5.97
N GLY A 119 8.70 5.45 6.79
CA GLY A 119 8.23 5.98 8.08
C GLY A 119 7.94 4.85 9.08
N TRP A 120 6.99 5.07 9.99
CA TRP A 120 6.67 4.12 11.07
C TRP A 120 6.29 2.71 10.57
N LEU A 121 5.67 2.59 9.40
CA LEU A 121 5.31 1.30 8.82
C LEU A 121 6.56 0.57 8.27
N GLY A 122 7.56 1.31 7.80
CA GLY A 122 8.88 0.78 7.44
C GLY A 122 9.65 0.29 8.66
N GLU A 123 9.62 1.03 9.76
CA GLU A 123 10.18 0.60 11.05
C GLU A 123 9.50 -0.68 11.55
N TYR A 124 8.16 -0.75 11.49
CA TYR A 124 7.40 -1.93 11.87
C TYR A 124 7.70 -3.15 10.98
N ALA A 125 7.89 -2.95 9.68
CA ALA A 125 8.28 -4.02 8.77
C ALA A 125 9.69 -4.55 9.09
N ALA A 126 10.63 -3.67 9.46
CA ALA A 126 11.98 -4.05 9.87
C ALA A 126 12.02 -4.83 11.20
N MET A 127 11.07 -4.59 12.11
CA MET A 127 10.96 -5.34 13.38
C MET A 127 10.54 -6.81 13.22
N ARG A 128 10.06 -7.22 12.04
CA ARG A 128 9.66 -8.62 11.75
C ARG A 128 10.73 -9.42 10.98
N ALA A 129 11.85 -8.80 10.61
CA ALA A 129 12.96 -9.46 9.91
C ALA A 129 13.88 -10.22 10.86
#